data_AF-A0A7C2HNQ7-F1
#
_entry.id   AF-A0A7C2HNQ7-F1
#
_cell.length_a   1.000
_cell.length_b   1.000
_cell.length_c   1.000
_cell.angle_alpha   90.00
_cell.angle_beta   90.00
_cell.angle_gamma   90.00
#
_symmetry.space_group_name_H-M   'P 1'
#
loop_
_entity.id
_entity.type
_entity.pdbx_description
1 polymer ?
#
loop_
_entity_poly.entity_id
_entity_poly.type
_entity_poly.pdbx_seq_one_letter_code
_entity_poly.pdbx_strand_id
1 'polypeptide(L)'
;MPTFLQFLHTTMMIRTVHASVTRGPRVPMREYPFGCRTVVRGPGVRVKIRLAPLVLLAAVVTLLPAAASASARHAVRRESVSSRGAAWNSALVAAARRYVGVRYRWGGTSPAGFDCSGFIAYVLQMVRVTVPRTTLALWAEGAPVARDRLQAGDIVFFTTTRPGPSHAGIYIGGNQFIHASSGFGRVTVTSMDYRYYKPRYLGARRF
;
A
#
# COMPACT_ATOMS: atom_id res chain seq x y z
N MET A 1 10.07 -22.31 66.41
CA MET A 1 9.52 -23.68 66.51
C MET A 1 8.08 -23.66 65.99
N PRO A 2 7.67 -24.66 65.19
CA PRO A 2 6.98 -24.46 63.89
C PRO A 2 5.58 -25.11 63.81
N THR A 3 4.84 -24.87 62.72
CA THR A 3 3.92 -25.80 62.00
C THR A 3 3.23 -25.01 60.87
N PHE A 4 3.67 -25.06 59.60
CA PHE A 4 3.36 -26.06 58.56
C PHE A 4 1.86 -26.38 58.40
N LEU A 5 1.18 -25.82 57.38
CA LEU A 5 0.18 -26.58 56.61
C LEU A 5 -0.16 -25.97 55.23
N GLN A 6 0.42 -26.62 54.21
CA GLN A 6 -0.11 -27.00 52.89
C GLN A 6 -0.82 -26.00 51.97
N PHE A 7 -0.05 -25.62 50.96
CA PHE A 7 -0.46 -25.34 49.58
C PHE A 7 -1.40 -26.42 49.01
N LEU A 8 -2.60 -26.03 48.59
CA LEU A 8 -3.41 -26.82 47.64
C LEU A 8 -3.06 -26.38 46.22
N HIS A 9 -2.37 -27.28 45.52
CA HIS A 9 -2.11 -27.21 44.09
C HIS A 9 -3.42 -27.37 43.31
N THR A 10 -3.80 -26.35 42.54
CA THR A 10 -4.79 -26.49 41.46
C THR A 10 -4.07 -26.86 40.17
N THR A 11 -3.96 -28.16 39.90
CA THR A 11 -3.42 -28.69 38.64
C THR A 11 -4.52 -28.70 37.59
N MET A 12 -4.65 -27.61 36.84
CA MET A 12 -5.56 -27.52 35.70
C MET A 12 -4.91 -28.21 34.49
N MET A 13 -5.43 -29.40 34.14
CA MET A 13 -5.02 -30.20 32.99
C MET A 13 -5.32 -29.46 31.68
N ILE A 14 -4.30 -28.85 31.07
CA ILE A 14 -4.36 -28.33 29.70
C ILE A 14 -4.18 -29.52 28.75
N ARG A 15 -5.25 -29.87 28.04
CA ARG A 15 -5.24 -30.83 26.94
C ARG A 15 -4.36 -30.28 25.81
N THR A 16 -3.22 -30.94 25.58
CA THR A 16 -2.36 -30.75 24.41
C THR A 16 -3.12 -31.17 23.14
N VAL A 17 -3.53 -30.21 22.33
CA VAL A 17 -4.03 -30.48 20.98
C VAL A 17 -2.81 -30.56 20.05
N HIS A 18 -2.44 -31.78 19.65
CA HIS A 18 -1.44 -32.01 18.62
C HIS A 18 -1.99 -31.54 17.26
N ALA A 19 -1.56 -30.36 16.81
CA ALA A 19 -1.74 -29.93 15.44
C ALA A 19 -0.61 -30.53 14.58
N SER A 20 -0.94 -31.58 13.83
CA SER A 20 -0.07 -32.16 12.81
C SER A 20 0.07 -31.18 11.63
N VAL A 21 1.24 -30.54 11.54
CA VAL A 21 1.64 -29.73 10.39
C VAL A 21 2.00 -30.66 9.23
N THR A 22 1.08 -30.85 8.30
CA THR A 22 1.38 -31.46 7.00
C THR A 22 2.17 -30.46 6.16
N ARG A 23 3.43 -30.80 5.87
CA ARG A 23 4.26 -30.05 4.93
C ARG A 23 3.68 -30.24 3.53
N GLY A 24 3.15 -29.17 2.94
CA GLY A 24 2.76 -29.15 1.53
C GLY A 24 3.97 -29.42 0.61
N PRO A 25 3.73 -29.98 -0.59
CA PRO A 25 4.79 -30.35 -1.52
C PRO A 25 5.60 -29.13 -1.97
N ARG A 26 6.93 -29.27 -1.96
CA ARG A 26 7.87 -28.29 -2.49
C ARG A 26 7.68 -28.18 -4.00
N VAL A 27 7.28 -27.01 -4.47
CA VAL A 27 7.23 -26.69 -5.89
C VAL A 27 8.67 -26.48 -6.38
N PRO A 28 9.19 -27.27 -7.33
CA PRO A 28 10.52 -27.02 -7.87
C PRO A 28 10.52 -25.75 -8.72
N MET A 29 11.53 -24.91 -8.47
CA MET A 29 11.89 -23.76 -9.31
C MET A 29 12.16 -24.25 -10.74
N ARG A 30 11.39 -23.75 -11.71
CA ARG A 30 11.72 -23.91 -13.13
C ARG A 30 12.70 -22.83 -13.54
N GLU A 31 13.95 -23.25 -13.75
CA GLU A 31 14.90 -22.57 -14.61
C GLU A 31 14.35 -22.56 -16.04
N TYR A 32 14.38 -21.38 -16.68
CA TYR A 32 14.11 -21.26 -18.11
C TYR A 32 15.45 -21.16 -18.85
N PRO A 33 15.88 -22.22 -19.57
CA PRO A 33 16.98 -22.08 -20.49
C PRO A 33 16.48 -21.45 -21.80
N PHE A 34 17.14 -20.38 -22.21
CA PHE A 34 17.14 -19.89 -23.58
C PHE A 34 17.58 -21.03 -24.51
N GLY A 35 16.67 -21.49 -25.37
CA GLY A 35 16.92 -22.55 -26.35
C GLY A 35 16.38 -22.14 -27.72
N CYS A 36 17.24 -21.48 -28.48
CA CYS A 36 17.06 -21.27 -29.91
C CYS A 36 17.31 -22.59 -30.68
N ARG A 37 16.78 -22.67 -31.91
CA ARG A 37 16.68 -23.79 -32.87
C ARG A 37 15.43 -24.65 -32.64
N THR A 38 14.59 -24.85 -33.66
CA THR A 38 14.97 -25.62 -34.86
C THR A 38 14.27 -25.15 -36.15
N VAL A 39 15.00 -25.30 -37.25
CA VAL A 39 14.47 -25.41 -38.61
C VAL A 39 13.97 -26.85 -38.81
N VAL A 40 12.75 -27.02 -39.35
CA VAL A 40 12.30 -28.28 -39.94
C VAL A 40 11.57 -27.98 -41.25
N ARG A 41 12.00 -28.64 -42.33
CA ARG A 41 11.49 -28.57 -43.71
C ARG A 41 10.37 -29.59 -43.97
N GLY A 42 9.38 -29.16 -44.75
CA GLY A 42 8.55 -29.98 -45.67
C GLY A 42 7.18 -30.44 -45.15
N PRO A 43 6.23 -30.89 -46.02
CA PRO A 43 6.27 -31.00 -47.48
C PRO A 43 5.19 -30.15 -48.20
N GLY A 44 5.38 -29.97 -49.51
CA GLY A 44 4.56 -29.13 -50.38
C GLY A 44 3.11 -29.59 -50.53
N VAL A 45 2.19 -28.67 -50.26
CA VAL A 45 0.77 -28.80 -50.58
C VAL A 45 0.52 -28.00 -51.86
N ARG A 46 0.22 -28.69 -52.97
CA ARG A 46 -0.25 -28.05 -54.21
C ARG A 46 -1.72 -27.66 -54.04
N VAL A 47 -1.98 -26.39 -53.74
CA VAL A 47 -3.34 -25.84 -53.71
C VAL A 47 -3.74 -25.46 -55.13
N LYS A 48 -4.67 -26.21 -55.73
CA LYS A 48 -5.32 -25.82 -56.99
C LYS A 48 -6.33 -24.71 -56.69
N ILE A 49 -5.97 -23.48 -57.00
CA ILE A 49 -6.86 -22.31 -56.91
C ILE A 49 -7.86 -22.40 -58.06
N ARG A 50 -9.14 -22.64 -57.74
CA ARG A 50 -10.24 -22.40 -58.69
C ARG A 50 -10.70 -20.96 -58.53
N LEU A 51 -10.49 -20.18 -59.59
CA LEU A 51 -10.97 -18.83 -59.74
C LEU A 51 -12.50 -18.87 -59.93
N ALA A 52 -13.27 -18.41 -58.96
CA ALA A 52 -14.69 -18.13 -59.14
C ALA A 52 -14.88 -16.61 -59.30
N PRO A 53 -15.74 -16.14 -60.22
CA PRO A 53 -15.79 -14.74 -60.58
C PRO A 53 -16.58 -13.90 -59.58
N LEU A 54 -16.12 -12.66 -59.49
CA LEU A 54 -16.66 -11.49 -58.80
C LEU A 54 -18.19 -11.38 -58.98
N VAL A 55 -18.94 -11.36 -57.87
CA VAL A 55 -20.32 -10.84 -57.85
C VAL A 55 -20.45 -9.86 -56.67
N LEU A 56 -20.72 -8.62 -57.05
CA LEU A 56 -21.04 -7.44 -56.25
C LEU A 56 -22.21 -7.69 -55.28
N LEU A 57 -22.14 -7.22 -54.02
CA LEU A 57 -23.22 -6.45 -53.40
C LEU A 57 -22.74 -5.76 -52.10
N ALA A 58 -23.12 -4.49 -51.96
CA ALA A 58 -22.75 -3.60 -50.88
C ALA A 58 -23.30 -4.05 -49.51
N ALA A 59 -22.39 -4.31 -48.57
CA ALA A 59 -22.66 -4.35 -47.13
C ALA A 59 -21.40 -3.95 -46.35
N VAL A 60 -20.78 -2.85 -46.77
CA VAL A 60 -19.77 -2.15 -45.98
C VAL A 60 -20.42 -0.82 -45.60
N VAL A 61 -20.30 -0.41 -44.34
CA VAL A 61 -20.89 0.81 -43.73
C VAL A 61 -22.29 0.63 -43.12
N THR A 62 -22.40 -0.12 -42.02
CA THR A 62 -23.12 0.33 -40.79
C THR A 62 -22.66 -0.40 -39.51
N LEU A 63 -21.44 -0.94 -39.44
CA LEU A 63 -20.90 -1.41 -38.15
C LEU A 63 -20.33 -0.23 -37.36
N LEU A 64 -21.10 0.20 -36.36
CA LEU A 64 -20.80 1.21 -35.33
C LEU A 64 -19.31 1.32 -34.95
N PRO A 65 -18.79 2.53 -34.71
CA PRO A 65 -17.54 2.74 -33.98
C PRO A 65 -17.76 2.51 -32.47
N ALA A 66 -18.21 1.31 -32.06
CA ALA A 66 -18.40 0.98 -30.65
C ALA A 66 -17.04 0.88 -29.91
N ALA A 67 -15.98 0.44 -30.59
CA ALA A 67 -14.64 0.31 -30.02
C ALA A 67 -13.97 1.67 -29.72
N ALA A 68 -14.20 2.70 -30.56
CA ALA A 68 -13.67 4.04 -30.32
C ALA A 68 -14.33 4.73 -29.10
N SER A 69 -15.64 4.51 -28.91
CA SER A 69 -16.38 5.07 -27.78
C SER A 69 -16.01 4.42 -26.43
N ALA A 70 -15.64 3.14 -26.41
CA ALA A 70 -15.21 2.45 -25.19
C ALA A 70 -13.84 2.93 -24.67
N SER A 71 -12.89 3.18 -25.57
CA SER A 71 -11.55 3.71 -25.22
C SER A 71 -11.63 5.13 -24.65
N ALA A 72 -12.43 6.00 -25.27
CA ALA A 72 -12.67 7.37 -24.80
C ALA A 72 -13.31 7.41 -23.39
N ARG A 73 -14.31 6.55 -23.13
CA ARG A 73 -14.93 6.43 -21.79
C ARG A 73 -13.95 5.97 -20.72
N HIS A 74 -13.02 5.08 -21.06
CA HIS A 74 -12.01 4.59 -20.12
C HIS A 74 -10.96 5.66 -19.80
N ALA A 75 -10.56 6.46 -20.80
CA ALA A 75 -9.66 7.60 -20.61
C ALA A 75 -10.29 8.69 -19.71
N VAL A 76 -11.52 9.11 -20.01
CA VAL A 76 -12.26 10.10 -19.19
C VAL A 76 -12.46 9.60 -17.76
N ARG A 77 -12.78 8.31 -17.58
CA ARG A 77 -12.89 7.71 -16.23
C ARG A 77 -11.56 7.74 -15.49
N ARG A 78 -10.44 7.37 -16.12
CA ARG A 78 -9.11 7.44 -15.48
C ARG A 78 -8.75 8.87 -15.08
N GLU A 79 -9.00 9.84 -15.94
CA GLU A 79 -8.77 11.26 -15.64
C GLU A 79 -9.61 11.73 -14.45
N SER A 80 -10.90 11.36 -14.41
CA SER A 80 -11.79 11.70 -13.29
C SER A 80 -11.37 11.06 -11.96
N VAL A 81 -10.77 9.86 -11.99
CA VAL A 81 -10.29 9.16 -10.79
C VAL A 81 -8.97 9.78 -10.32
N SER A 82 -8.06 10.08 -11.26
CA SER A 82 -6.79 10.73 -10.96
C SER A 82 -6.99 12.13 -10.36
N SER A 83 -7.83 12.95 -10.98
CA SER A 83 -8.17 14.30 -10.49
C SER A 83 -8.84 14.26 -9.11
N ARG A 84 -9.77 13.32 -8.87
CA ARG A 84 -10.35 13.12 -7.52
C ARG A 84 -9.30 12.69 -6.50
N GLY A 85 -8.41 11.76 -6.84
CA GLY A 85 -7.30 11.36 -5.97
C GLY A 85 -6.37 12.52 -5.65
N ALA A 86 -6.02 13.34 -6.63
CA ALA A 86 -5.19 14.53 -6.45
C ALA A 86 -5.87 15.59 -5.56
N ALA A 87 -7.16 15.82 -5.76
CA ALA A 87 -7.95 16.73 -4.92
C ALA A 87 -8.02 16.23 -3.47
N TRP A 88 -8.24 14.92 -3.29
CA TRP A 88 -8.26 14.29 -1.97
C TRP A 88 -6.89 14.40 -1.26
N ASN A 89 -5.80 14.08 -1.96
CA ASN A 89 -4.43 14.21 -1.44
C ASN A 89 -4.14 15.66 -1.01
N SER A 90 -4.57 16.63 -1.82
CA SER A 90 -4.42 18.05 -1.53
C SER A 90 -5.20 18.46 -0.28
N ALA A 91 -6.43 17.98 -0.12
CA ALA A 91 -7.26 18.23 1.06
C ALA A 91 -6.64 17.60 2.32
N LEU A 92 -6.11 16.37 2.22
CA LEU A 92 -5.42 15.70 3.32
C LEU A 92 -4.18 16.49 3.77
N VAL A 93 -3.34 16.93 2.83
CA VAL A 93 -2.14 17.72 3.14
C VAL A 93 -2.51 19.08 3.72
N ALA A 94 -3.52 19.76 3.17
CA ALA A 94 -4.02 21.01 3.72
C ALA A 94 -4.52 20.83 5.16
N ALA A 95 -5.27 19.76 5.43
CA ALA A 95 -5.75 19.41 6.76
C ALA A 95 -4.58 19.14 7.72
N ALA A 96 -3.55 18.39 7.29
CA ALA A 96 -2.34 18.12 8.07
C ALA A 96 -1.59 19.41 8.46
N ARG A 97 -1.46 20.35 7.51
CA ARG A 97 -0.73 21.62 7.71
C ARG A 97 -1.33 22.50 8.80
N ARG A 98 -2.64 22.45 9.02
CA ARG A 98 -3.35 23.24 10.05
C ARG A 98 -2.88 22.96 11.48
N TYR A 99 -2.28 21.79 11.71
CA TYR A 99 -1.86 21.36 13.04
C TYR A 99 -0.35 21.46 13.24
N VAL A 100 0.42 21.95 12.27
CA VAL A 100 1.84 22.24 12.47
C VAL A 100 1.99 23.20 13.64
N GLY A 101 2.85 22.86 14.60
CA GLY A 101 3.04 23.58 15.86
C GLY A 101 2.29 23.00 17.06
N VAL A 102 1.25 22.17 16.86
CA VAL A 102 0.54 21.52 17.99
C VAL A 102 1.51 20.64 18.78
N ARG A 103 1.42 20.68 20.11
CA ARG A 103 2.34 19.97 21.00
C ARG A 103 2.26 18.46 20.84
N TYR A 104 3.40 17.81 21.00
CA TYR A 104 3.47 16.37 21.12
C TYR A 104 2.93 15.93 22.49
N ARG A 105 2.08 14.91 22.51
CA ARG A 105 1.61 14.24 23.73
C ARG A 105 1.50 12.75 23.47
N TRP A 106 2.20 11.93 24.24
CA TRP A 106 2.09 10.47 24.15
C TRP A 106 0.63 10.02 24.33
N GLY A 107 0.12 9.19 23.43
CA GLY A 107 -1.28 8.76 23.42
C GLY A 107 -2.27 9.81 22.88
N GLY A 108 -1.80 11.04 22.59
CA GLY A 108 -2.65 12.15 22.17
C GLY A 108 -3.30 11.96 20.80
N THR A 109 -4.57 12.32 20.68
CA THR A 109 -5.43 12.13 19.50
C THR A 109 -6.26 13.37 19.15
N SER A 110 -5.94 14.53 19.72
CA SER A 110 -6.73 15.76 19.53
C SER A 110 -5.83 16.99 19.41
N PRO A 111 -6.38 18.14 18.96
CA PRO A 111 -5.61 19.38 18.86
C PRO A 111 -5.00 19.90 20.17
N ALA A 112 -5.41 19.37 21.33
CA ALA A 112 -4.75 19.64 22.61
C ALA A 112 -3.35 18.99 22.73
N GLY A 113 -3.07 17.98 21.90
CA GLY A 113 -1.77 17.34 21.77
C GLY A 113 -1.88 16.01 21.05
N PHE A 114 -0.91 15.72 20.19
CA PHE A 114 -0.89 14.51 19.37
C PHE A 114 0.35 13.66 19.63
N ASP A 115 0.22 12.33 19.51
CA ASP A 115 1.35 11.50 19.12
C ASP A 115 1.36 11.24 17.61
N CYS A 116 2.37 10.52 17.12
CA CYS A 116 2.58 10.33 15.69
C CYS A 116 1.38 9.67 14.98
N SER A 117 0.83 8.61 15.56
CA SER A 117 -0.27 7.85 14.96
C SER A 117 -1.64 8.48 15.27
N GLY A 118 -1.79 9.15 16.41
CA GLY A 118 -2.98 9.93 16.75
C GLY A 118 -3.14 11.15 15.83
N PHE A 119 -2.04 11.82 15.47
CA PHE A 119 -2.05 12.87 14.46
C PHE A 119 -2.53 12.34 13.09
N ILE A 120 -1.96 11.22 12.63
CA ILE A 120 -2.33 10.62 11.34
C ILE A 120 -3.81 10.20 11.31
N ALA A 121 -4.26 9.47 12.33
CA ALA A 121 -5.64 9.00 12.41
C ALA A 121 -6.63 10.18 12.45
N TYR A 122 -6.33 11.20 13.24
CA TYR A 122 -7.15 12.41 13.32
C TYR A 122 -7.25 13.12 11.96
N VAL A 123 -6.13 13.23 11.24
CA VAL A 123 -6.09 13.92 9.95
C VAL A 123 -6.79 13.13 8.84
N LEU A 124 -6.61 11.81 8.81
CA LEU A 124 -7.33 10.93 7.87
C LEU A 124 -8.84 10.91 8.14
N GLN A 125 -9.26 10.99 9.41
CA GLN A 125 -10.67 11.04 9.76
C GLN A 125 -11.36 12.31 9.22
N MET A 126 -10.66 13.46 9.15
CA MET A 126 -11.21 14.68 8.55
C MET A 126 -11.53 14.53 7.06
N VAL A 127 -10.83 13.63 6.36
CA VAL A 127 -11.10 13.27 4.96
C VAL A 127 -11.88 11.95 4.85
N ARG A 128 -12.57 11.56 5.94
CA ARG A 128 -13.46 10.40 6.06
C ARG A 128 -12.80 9.04 5.87
N VAL A 129 -11.49 8.94 6.17
CA VAL A 129 -10.78 7.66 6.20
C VAL A 129 -10.53 7.26 7.65
N THR A 130 -11.17 6.17 8.06
CA THR A 130 -10.97 5.57 9.38
C THR A 130 -9.79 4.62 9.30
N VAL A 131 -8.84 4.78 10.22
CA VAL A 131 -7.64 3.94 10.31
C VAL A 131 -7.40 3.52 11.76
N PRO A 132 -6.66 2.43 11.98
CA PRO A 132 -6.34 1.97 13.31
C PRO A 132 -5.41 2.96 14.04
N ARG A 133 -5.50 2.94 15.37
CA ARG A 133 -4.85 3.92 16.25
C ARG A 133 -3.33 3.84 16.28
N THR A 134 -2.73 2.68 16.01
CA THR A 134 -1.30 2.43 16.27
C THR A 134 -0.48 2.39 14.98
N THR A 135 0.78 2.83 15.07
CA THR A 135 1.73 2.79 13.95
C THR A 135 1.92 1.39 13.36
N LEU A 136 1.89 0.34 14.20
CA LEU A 136 1.99 -1.05 13.75
C LEU A 136 0.77 -1.48 12.94
N ALA A 137 -0.43 -1.13 13.39
CA ALA A 137 -1.66 -1.47 12.69
C ALA A 137 -1.77 -0.70 11.37
N LEU A 138 -1.40 0.59 11.35
CA LEU A 138 -1.31 1.38 10.11
C LEU A 138 -0.37 0.73 9.08
N TRP A 139 0.78 0.23 9.55
CA TRP A 139 1.72 -0.48 8.69
C TRP A 139 1.16 -1.78 8.10
N ALA A 140 0.36 -2.50 8.88
CA ALA A 140 -0.24 -3.78 8.48
C ALA A 140 -1.42 -3.60 7.51
N GLU A 141 -2.22 -2.55 7.69
CA GLU A 141 -3.46 -2.33 6.93
C GLU A 141 -3.24 -1.64 5.58
N GLY A 142 -2.33 -0.66 5.52
CA GLY A 142 -2.16 0.14 4.31
C GLY A 142 -1.47 -0.61 3.17
N ALA A 143 -1.76 -0.21 1.94
CA ALA A 143 -1.14 -0.77 0.74
C ALA A 143 0.34 -0.30 0.62
N PRO A 144 1.32 -1.19 0.41
CA PRO A 144 2.73 -0.80 0.32
C PRO A 144 3.00 0.11 -0.89
N VAL A 145 3.79 1.16 -0.68
CA VAL A 145 4.23 2.11 -1.72
C VAL A 145 5.75 2.14 -1.79
N ALA A 146 6.28 1.97 -3.01
CA ALA A 146 7.69 2.10 -3.29
C ALA A 146 8.14 3.57 -3.17
N ARG A 147 9.39 3.80 -2.73
CA ARG A 147 9.90 5.15 -2.42
C ARG A 147 9.83 6.10 -3.61
N ASP A 148 10.11 5.61 -4.82
CA ASP A 148 10.05 6.33 -6.09
C ASP A 148 8.62 6.62 -6.56
N ARG A 149 7.62 6.01 -5.93
CA ARG A 149 6.18 6.19 -6.24
C ARG A 149 5.42 6.96 -5.15
N LEU A 150 6.15 7.57 -4.22
CA LEU A 150 5.57 8.39 -3.17
C LEU A 150 4.75 9.54 -3.75
N GLN A 151 3.54 9.67 -3.24
CA GLN A 151 2.63 10.77 -3.56
C GLN A 151 2.21 11.45 -2.26
N ALA A 152 1.96 12.76 -2.34
CA ALA A 152 1.41 13.51 -1.23
C ALA A 152 0.17 12.79 -0.66
N GLY A 153 0.12 12.61 0.64
CA GLY A 153 -0.91 11.83 1.35
C GLY A 153 -0.48 10.42 1.76
N ASP A 154 0.58 9.86 1.16
CA ASP A 154 1.13 8.57 1.61
C ASP A 154 1.67 8.68 3.04
N ILE A 155 1.54 7.61 3.83
CA ILE A 155 2.07 7.55 5.18
C ILE A 155 3.47 6.94 5.12
N VAL A 156 4.49 7.69 5.52
CA VAL A 156 5.89 7.23 5.61
C VAL A 156 6.20 6.72 7.01
N PHE A 157 6.93 5.62 7.10
CA PHE A 157 7.21 4.91 8.36
C PHE A 157 8.70 4.85 8.66
N PHE A 158 9.03 4.90 9.94
CA PHE A 158 10.40 4.90 10.44
C PHE A 158 10.57 3.99 11.66
N THR A 159 11.77 3.43 11.81
CA THR A 159 12.22 2.74 13.02
C THR A 159 12.99 3.72 13.92
N THR A 160 12.44 4.08 15.08
CA THR A 160 12.98 5.12 15.97
C THR A 160 13.14 4.64 17.41
N THR A 161 12.03 4.38 18.11
CA THR A 161 12.02 4.03 19.54
C THR A 161 12.13 2.53 19.80
N ARG A 162 11.71 1.72 18.83
CA ARG A 162 11.82 0.25 18.87
C ARG A 162 11.93 -0.32 17.45
N PRO A 163 12.44 -1.56 17.28
CA PRO A 163 12.46 -2.24 16.00
C PRO A 163 11.08 -2.26 15.31
N GLY A 164 11.09 -2.11 13.99
CA GLY A 164 9.89 -2.03 13.16
C GLY A 164 9.24 -0.65 13.16
N PRO A 165 8.01 -0.52 12.63
CA PRO A 165 7.32 0.76 12.48
C PRO A 165 6.94 1.31 13.86
N SER A 166 7.74 2.26 14.33
CA SER A 166 7.60 2.91 15.63
C SER A 166 7.37 4.41 15.54
N HIS A 167 7.59 5.01 14.37
CA HIS A 167 7.20 6.39 14.06
C HIS A 167 6.63 6.48 12.65
N ALA A 168 5.76 7.45 12.40
CA ALA A 168 5.17 7.69 11.08
C ALA A 168 4.82 9.17 10.87
N GLY A 169 4.59 9.53 9.61
CA GLY A 169 4.09 10.85 9.22
C GLY A 169 3.44 10.85 7.84
N ILE A 170 2.77 11.95 7.51
CA ILE A 170 2.09 12.15 6.23
C ILE A 170 3.08 12.78 5.25
N TYR A 171 3.38 12.10 4.15
CA TYR A 171 4.21 12.63 3.08
C TYR A 171 3.48 13.77 2.37
N ILE A 172 4.20 14.86 2.08
CA ILE A 172 3.59 16.08 1.48
C ILE A 172 4.20 16.45 0.13
N GLY A 173 5.01 15.56 -0.46
CA GLY A 173 5.81 15.86 -1.64
C GLY A 173 7.17 16.46 -1.29
N GLY A 174 8.03 16.64 -2.30
CA GLY A 174 9.33 17.31 -2.14
C GLY A 174 10.28 16.64 -1.14
N ASN A 175 10.18 15.32 -0.96
CA ASN A 175 10.94 14.57 0.05
C ASN A 175 10.68 15.05 1.50
N GLN A 176 9.49 15.59 1.77
CA GLN A 176 9.09 16.11 3.08
C GLN A 176 7.86 15.37 3.63
N PHE A 177 7.72 15.39 4.95
CA PHE A 177 6.58 14.81 5.66
C PHE A 177 6.21 15.61 6.91
N ILE A 178 4.92 15.59 7.27
CA ILE A 178 4.38 16.18 8.50
C ILE A 178 4.19 15.07 9.53
N HIS A 179 4.64 15.30 10.76
CA HIS A 179 4.50 14.34 11.85
C HIS A 179 4.50 15.03 13.21
N ALA A 180 3.80 14.43 14.18
CA ALA A 180 3.97 14.77 15.60
C ALA A 180 5.29 14.18 16.10
N SER A 181 6.31 15.01 16.27
CA SER A 181 7.64 14.60 16.70
C SER A 181 7.79 14.69 18.21
N SER A 182 8.15 13.59 18.87
CA SER A 182 8.59 13.63 20.27
C SER A 182 9.88 14.43 20.42
N GLY A 183 10.84 14.28 19.50
CA GLY A 183 12.12 14.99 19.55
C GLY A 183 12.02 16.49 19.35
N PHE A 184 11.06 16.98 18.57
CA PHE A 184 10.77 18.42 18.44
C PHE A 184 9.66 18.89 19.41
N GLY A 185 9.03 17.99 20.15
CA GLY A 185 7.93 18.29 21.08
C GLY A 185 6.66 18.83 20.40
N ARG A 186 6.51 18.69 19.08
CA ARG A 186 5.40 19.25 18.30
C ARG A 186 5.21 18.58 16.95
N VAL A 187 4.06 18.85 16.33
CA VAL A 187 3.82 18.59 14.91
C VAL A 187 4.71 19.52 14.09
N THR A 188 5.50 18.95 13.17
CA THR A 188 6.44 19.69 12.33
C THR A 188 6.53 19.08 10.94
N VAL A 189 7.02 19.88 9.99
CA VAL A 189 7.48 19.42 8.69
C VAL A 189 8.96 19.05 8.81
N THR A 190 9.35 17.88 8.31
CA THR A 190 10.75 17.45 8.28
C THR A 190 11.09 16.85 6.91
N SER A 191 12.33 17.05 6.45
CA SER A 191 12.85 16.35 5.28
C SER A 191 13.12 14.88 5.61
N MET A 192 12.78 13.96 4.70
CA MET A 192 13.15 12.55 4.82
C MET A 192 14.66 12.32 4.75
N ASP A 193 15.42 13.27 4.20
CA ASP A 193 16.89 13.23 4.20
C ASP A 193 17.51 13.78 5.48
N TYR A 194 16.70 14.28 6.42
CA TYR A 194 17.19 14.69 7.73
C TYR A 194 17.98 13.54 8.36
N ARG A 195 19.20 13.84 8.84
CA ARG A 195 20.20 12.84 9.30
C ARG A 195 19.63 11.79 10.23
N TYR A 196 18.67 12.17 11.07
CA TYR A 196 17.98 11.24 11.96
C TYR A 196 17.03 10.29 11.20
N TYR A 197 16.20 10.79 10.29
CA TYR A 197 15.16 10.01 9.60
C TYR A 197 15.67 9.20 8.41
N LYS A 198 16.69 9.70 7.68
CA LYS A 198 17.21 9.05 6.47
C LYS A 198 17.59 7.58 6.67
N PRO A 199 18.41 7.19 7.66
CA PRO A 199 18.77 5.78 7.87
C PRO A 199 17.66 4.96 8.54
N ARG A 200 16.56 5.60 8.97
CA ARG A 200 15.47 4.98 9.73
C ARG A 200 14.24 4.71 8.89
N TYR A 201 14.23 5.09 7.62
CA TYR A 201 13.10 4.90 6.72
C TYR A 201 12.84 3.41 6.48
N LEU A 202 11.61 2.96 6.73
CA LEU A 202 11.19 1.57 6.53
C LEU A 202 10.41 1.36 5.24
N GLY A 203 9.65 2.37 4.82
CA GLY A 203 8.73 2.27 3.69
C GLY A 203 7.52 3.18 3.86
N ALA A 204 6.57 3.06 2.94
CA ALA A 204 5.36 3.87 2.94
C ALA A 204 4.11 3.03 2.68
N ARG A 205 2.97 3.57 3.12
CA ARG A 205 1.65 2.97 2.95
C ARG A 205 0.64 3.97 2.41
N ARG A 206 -0.28 3.50 1.57
CA ARG A 206 -1.41 4.27 1.04
C ARG A 206 -2.73 3.71 1.58
N PHE A 207 -3.65 4.61 1.89
CA PHE A 207 -5.01 4.34 2.38
C PHE A 207 -6.04 4.90 1.39
#